data_AF-A0A851JM26-F1
#
_entry.id   AF-A0A851JM26-F1
#
_cell.length_a   1.000
_cell.length_b   1.000
_cell.length_c   1.000
_cell.angle_alpha   90.00
_cell.angle_beta   90.00
_cell.angle_gamma   90.00
#
_symmetry.space_group_name_H-M   'P 1'
#
loop_
_entity.id
_entity.type
_entity.pdbx_description
1 polymer ?
#
loop_
_entity_poly.entity_id
_entity_poly.type
_entity_poly.pdbx_seq_one_letter_code
_entity_poly.pdbx_strand_id
1 'polypeptide(L)'
;ALSKPLDEAFSLWKQLLEGSGIPEVRSQEQTLSSLQLLAELYRLQGKPLQALETLLLLLQLCRRLGERRGTAGALRQLSGALLQLQSPAQARVRLGNMEILGIPGKSGNS
;
A
#
# COMPACT_ATOMS: atom_id res chain seq x y z
N ALA A 1 17.73 15.29 6.96
CA ALA A 1 16.65 14.28 7.09
C ALA A 1 16.08 14.00 5.70
N LEU A 2 16.60 12.99 5.00
CA LEU A 2 16.28 12.66 3.60
C LEU A 2 14.84 12.13 3.38
N SER A 3 14.04 12.06 4.44
CA SER A 3 12.69 11.50 4.43
C SER A 3 11.56 12.52 4.43
N LYS A 4 11.81 13.80 4.76
CA LYS A 4 10.76 14.85 4.76
C LYS A 4 9.93 14.91 3.46
N PRO A 5 10.53 14.96 2.26
CA PRO A 5 9.75 15.00 1.02
C PRO A 5 8.99 13.69 0.75
N LEU A 6 9.48 12.54 1.22
CA LEU A 6 8.78 11.27 1.09
C LEU A 6 7.56 11.20 2.01
N ASP A 7 7.72 11.64 3.26
CA ASP A 7 6.66 11.67 4.26
C ASP A 7 5.55 12.66 3.86
N GLU A 8 5.92 13.77 3.22
CA GLU A 8 4.97 14.73 2.62
C GLU A 8 4.23 14.13 1.41
N ALA A 9 4.97 13.52 0.46
CA ALA A 9 4.35 12.84 -0.68
C ALA A 9 3.39 11.73 -0.25
N PHE A 10 3.77 10.95 0.76
CA PHE A 10 2.93 9.91 1.34
C PHE A 10 1.65 10.47 1.97
N SER A 11 1.75 11.60 2.68
CA SER A 11 0.61 12.28 3.29
C SER A 11 -0.37 12.79 2.24
N LEU A 12 0.13 13.38 1.14
CA LEU A 12 -0.69 13.82 0.00
C LEU A 12 -1.41 12.64 -0.66
N TRP A 13 -0.73 11.51 -0.84
CA TRP A 13 -1.37 10.29 -1.38
C TRP A 13 -2.48 9.76 -0.47
N LYS A 14 -2.27 9.78 0.85
CA LYS A 14 -3.32 9.41 1.82
C LYS A 14 -4.53 10.31 1.69
N GLN A 15 -4.34 11.63 1.72
CA GLN A 15 -5.44 12.60 1.58
C GLN A 15 -6.20 12.43 0.27
N LEU A 16 -5.49 12.17 -0.84
CA LEU A 16 -6.10 11.96 -2.14
C LEU A 16 -6.96 10.68 -2.17
N LEU A 17 -6.53 9.62 -1.48
CA LEU A 17 -7.19 8.31 -1.46
C LEU A 17 -8.20 8.14 -0.32
N GLU A 18 -8.24 9.05 0.65
CA GLU A 18 -9.25 9.11 1.71
C GLU A 18 -10.66 9.34 1.16
N GLY A 19 -10.79 10.06 0.03
CA GLY A 19 -12.07 10.20 -0.68
C GLY A 19 -12.59 8.86 -1.21
N SER A 20 -13.90 8.66 -1.24
CA SER A 20 -14.54 7.42 -1.70
C SER A 20 -14.56 7.23 -3.23
N GLY A 21 -13.93 8.14 -3.99
CA GLY A 21 -13.91 8.14 -5.45
C GLY A 21 -12.66 7.49 -6.05
N ILE A 22 -12.71 7.26 -7.37
CA ILE A 22 -11.51 7.08 -8.18
C ILE A 22 -10.87 8.47 -8.29
N PRO A 23 -9.64 8.68 -7.83
CA PRO A 23 -9.00 9.99 -7.94
C PRO A 23 -8.83 10.36 -9.41
N GLU A 24 -9.14 11.62 -9.75
CA GLU A 24 -8.82 12.16 -11.08
C GLU A 24 -7.30 12.30 -11.20
N VAL A 25 -6.69 11.32 -11.86
CA VAL A 25 -5.25 11.29 -12.13
C VAL A 25 -5.01 11.42 -13.62
N ARG A 26 -4.00 12.23 -14.00
CA ARG A 26 -3.62 12.42 -15.41
C ARG A 26 -3.27 11.09 -16.09
N SER A 27 -2.59 10.20 -15.37
CA SER A 27 -2.25 8.86 -15.84
C SER A 27 -2.29 7.88 -14.67
N GLN A 28 -3.11 6.84 -14.83
CA GLN A 28 -3.23 5.75 -13.87
C GLN A 28 -1.90 5.00 -13.74
N GLU A 29 -1.24 4.70 -14.85
CA GLU A 29 0.03 3.97 -14.87
C GLU A 29 1.15 4.73 -14.14
N GLN A 30 1.27 6.03 -14.41
CA GLN A 30 2.28 6.88 -13.76
C GLN A 30 2.01 7.01 -12.26
N THR A 31 0.73 7.10 -11.90
CA THR A 31 0.30 7.13 -10.50
C THR A 31 0.70 5.83 -9.77
N LEU A 32 0.36 4.67 -10.32
CA LEU A 32 0.71 3.38 -9.74
C LEU A 32 2.23 3.23 -9.61
N SER A 33 2.97 3.61 -10.64
CA SER A 33 4.43 3.58 -10.65
C SER A 33 5.03 4.49 -9.58
N SER A 34 4.47 5.68 -9.36
CA SER A 34 4.93 6.61 -8.32
C SER A 34 4.78 6.05 -6.90
N LEU A 35 3.65 5.38 -6.62
CA LEU A 35 3.39 4.74 -5.33
C LEU A 35 4.31 3.54 -5.11
N GLN A 36 4.58 2.75 -6.16
CA GLN A 36 5.55 1.67 -6.11
C GLN A 36 6.96 2.19 -5.79
N LEU A 37 7.39 3.27 -6.44
CA LEU A 37 8.70 3.86 -6.18
C LEU A 37 8.81 4.38 -4.73
N LEU A 38 7.75 5.02 -4.22
CA LEU A 38 7.70 5.49 -2.83
C LEU A 38 7.85 4.34 -1.82
N ALA A 39 7.18 3.21 -2.06
CA ALA A 39 7.32 2.02 -1.22
C ALA A 39 8.75 1.46 -1.23
N GLU A 40 9.40 1.39 -2.40
CA GLU A 40 10.79 0.93 -2.52
C GLU A 40 11.77 1.89 -1.85
N LEU A 41 11.56 3.21 -1.99
CA LEU A 41 12.39 4.21 -1.30
C LEU A 41 12.28 4.08 0.22
N TYR A 42 11.09 3.86 0.77
CA TYR A 42 10.92 3.58 2.19
C TYR A 42 11.62 2.30 2.62
N ARG A 43 11.56 1.24 1.80
CA ARG A 43 12.28 -0.01 2.07
C ARG A 43 13.79 0.21 2.12
N LEU A 44 14.35 0.95 1.17
CA LEU A 44 15.78 1.30 1.12
C LEU A 44 16.22 2.18 2.30
N GLN A 45 15.33 3.02 2.82
CA GLN A 45 15.58 3.83 4.01
C GLN A 45 15.45 3.07 5.34
N GLY A 46 15.20 1.76 5.32
CA GLY A 46 14.99 0.98 6.55
C GLY A 46 13.70 1.37 7.28
N LYS A 47 12.70 1.88 6.56
CA LYS A 47 11.38 2.28 7.06
C LYS A 47 10.30 1.27 6.59
N PRO A 48 10.34 0.00 7.05
CA PRO A 48 9.48 -1.06 6.53
C PRO A 48 7.99 -0.83 6.79
N LEU A 49 7.64 -0.08 7.85
CA LEU A 49 6.25 0.21 8.17
C LEU A 49 5.63 1.20 7.18
N GLN A 50 6.35 2.25 6.80
CA GLN A 50 5.93 3.22 5.79
C GLN A 50 5.87 2.59 4.40
N ALA A 51 6.82 1.71 4.08
CA ALA A 51 6.79 0.93 2.84
C ALA A 51 5.51 0.09 2.76
N LEU A 52 5.18 -0.62 3.84
CA LEU A 52 3.98 -1.43 3.92
C LEU A 52 2.71 -0.59 3.73
N GLU A 53 2.57 0.53 4.44
CA GLU A 53 1.41 1.39 4.29
C GLU A 53 1.29 1.96 2.87
N THR A 54 2.41 2.30 2.23
CA THR A 54 2.42 2.76 0.83
C THR A 54 1.95 1.67 -0.13
N LEU A 55 2.36 0.41 0.09
CA LEU A 55 1.90 -0.73 -0.70
C LEU A 55 0.40 -1.00 -0.54
N LEU A 56 -0.20 -0.64 0.59
CA LEU A 56 -1.65 -0.74 0.78
C LEU A 56 -2.40 0.33 0.02
N LEU A 57 -1.91 1.57 0.04
CA LEU A 57 -2.48 2.65 -0.77
C LEU A 57 -2.45 2.27 -2.25
N LEU A 58 -1.34 1.69 -2.71
CA LEU A 58 -1.21 1.12 -4.04
C LEU A 58 -2.25 0.04 -4.31
N LEU A 59 -2.41 -0.93 -3.40
CA LEU A 59 -3.40 -2.00 -3.54
C LEU A 59 -4.84 -1.46 -3.60
N GLN A 60 -5.18 -0.51 -2.74
CA GLN A 60 -6.49 0.15 -2.73
C GLN A 60 -6.74 0.86 -4.06
N LEU A 61 -5.76 1.58 -4.58
CA LEU A 61 -5.88 2.26 -5.86
C LEU A 61 -6.01 1.28 -7.04
N CYS A 62 -5.17 0.24 -7.12
CA CYS A 62 -5.28 -0.80 -8.15
C CYS A 62 -6.69 -1.43 -8.17
N ARG A 63 -7.27 -1.69 -6.99
CA ARG A 63 -8.63 -2.23 -6.86
C ARG A 63 -9.69 -1.24 -7.33
N ARG A 64 -9.59 0.03 -6.96
CA ARG A 64 -10.52 1.09 -7.42
C ARG A 64 -10.47 1.29 -8.94
N LEU A 65 -9.28 1.16 -9.53
CA LEU A 65 -9.06 1.28 -10.97
C LEU A 65 -9.40 0.01 -11.76
N GLY A 66 -9.70 -1.11 -11.08
CA GLY A 66 -9.92 -2.41 -11.73
C GLY A 66 -8.66 -3.02 -12.35
N GLU A 67 -7.48 -2.56 -11.96
CA GLU A 67 -6.21 -2.96 -12.55
C GLU A 67 -5.70 -4.26 -11.88
N ARG A 68 -5.83 -5.38 -12.61
CA ARG A 68 -5.59 -6.72 -12.09
C ARG A 68 -4.10 -7.05 -11.93
N ARG A 69 -3.21 -6.59 -12.82
CA ARG A 69 -1.79 -7.00 -12.81
C ARG A 69 -1.04 -6.33 -11.66
N GLY A 70 -1.23 -5.05 -11.48
CA GLY A 70 -0.79 -4.22 -10.37
C GLY A 70 -1.44 -4.59 -9.05
N THR A 71 -2.70 -5.07 -9.02
CA THR A 71 -3.25 -5.71 -7.81
C THR A 71 -2.42 -6.93 -7.40
N ALA A 72 -2.13 -7.84 -8.34
CA ALA A 72 -1.30 -9.02 -8.07
C ALA A 72 0.15 -8.64 -7.70
N GLY A 73 0.71 -7.62 -8.35
CA GLY A 73 2.03 -7.07 -8.04
C GLY A 73 2.11 -6.50 -6.63
N ALA A 74 1.16 -5.66 -6.24
CA ALA A 74 1.08 -5.08 -4.90
C ALA A 74 0.92 -6.15 -3.82
N LEU A 75 0.07 -7.17 -4.04
CA LEU A 75 -0.08 -8.29 -3.12
C LEU A 75 1.21 -9.10 -2.95
N ARG A 76 1.95 -9.35 -4.05
CA ARG A 76 3.25 -10.03 -3.97
C ARG A 76 4.24 -9.25 -3.11
N GLN A 77 4.32 -7.93 -3.33
CA GLN A 77 5.22 -7.05 -2.57
C GLN A 77 4.84 -6.98 -1.09
N LEU A 78 3.53 -6.88 -0.78
CA LEU A 78 3.01 -6.92 0.59
C LEU A 78 3.37 -8.23 1.29
N SER A 79 3.16 -9.37 0.64
CA SER A 79 3.54 -10.68 1.19
C SER A 79 5.05 -10.74 1.46
N GLY A 80 5.89 -10.27 0.54
CA GLY A 80 7.34 -10.19 0.75
C GLY A 80 7.72 -9.31 1.93
N ALA A 81 7.13 -8.12 2.05
CA ALA A 81 7.38 -7.18 3.14
C ALA A 81 6.92 -7.73 4.51
N LEU A 82 5.75 -8.38 4.57
CA LEU A 82 5.23 -9.01 5.78
C LEU A 82 6.08 -10.20 6.20
N LEU A 83 6.55 -11.00 5.25
CA LEU A 83 7.47 -12.09 5.52
C LEU A 83 8.80 -11.55 6.05
N GLN A 84 9.33 -10.44 5.56
CA GLN A 84 10.56 -9.84 6.09
C GLN A 84 10.41 -9.28 7.51
N LEU A 85 9.20 -8.92 7.94
CA LEU A 85 8.93 -8.45 9.31
C LEU A 85 8.91 -9.57 10.36
N GLN A 86 8.99 -10.86 9.94
CA GLN A 86 9.25 -12.13 10.66
C GLN A 86 8.78 -12.37 12.11
N SER A 87 7.91 -11.54 12.69
CA SER A 87 7.00 -12.03 13.72
C SER A 87 5.61 -12.20 13.11
N PRO A 88 5.13 -13.44 12.90
CA PRO A 88 3.79 -13.69 12.37
C PRO A 88 2.67 -13.12 13.25
N ALA A 89 2.99 -12.71 14.48
CA ALA A 89 2.12 -11.94 15.36
C ALA A 89 1.96 -10.47 14.90
N GLN A 90 3.06 -9.78 14.54
CA GLN A 90 3.00 -8.40 14.06
C GLN A 90 2.38 -8.30 12.67
N ALA A 91 2.65 -9.27 11.79
CA ALA A 91 1.99 -9.36 10.49
C ALA A 91 0.47 -9.54 10.66
N ARG A 92 0.02 -10.38 11.60
CA ARG A 92 -1.42 -10.58 11.89
C ARG A 92 -2.09 -9.37 12.51
N VAL A 93 -1.47 -8.74 13.50
CA VAL A 93 -2.00 -7.50 14.11
C VAL A 93 -2.11 -6.41 13.05
N ARG A 94 -1.11 -6.30 12.18
CA ARG A 94 -1.13 -5.33 11.08
C ARG A 94 -2.22 -5.65 10.06
N LEU A 95 -2.36 -6.92 9.64
CA LEU A 95 -3.44 -7.36 8.76
C LEU A 95 -4.82 -7.09 9.37
N GLY A 96 -5.02 -7.38 10.65
CA GLY A 96 -6.28 -7.10 11.36
C GLY A 96 -6.59 -5.60 11.43
N ASN A 97 -5.59 -4.76 11.71
CA ASN A 97 -5.75 -3.31 11.67
C ASN A 97 -6.08 -2.79 10.26
N MET A 98 -5.58 -3.46 9.21
CA MET A 98 -5.93 -3.15 7.81
C MET A 98 -7.32 -3.68 7.41
N GLU A 99 -7.77 -4.78 7.99
CA GLU A 99 -9.13 -5.32 7.81
C GLU A 99 -10.17 -4.31 8.33
N ILE A 100 -9.88 -3.70 9.48
CA ILE A 100 -10.68 -2.60 10.05
C ILE A 100 -10.67 -1.35 9.15
N LEU A 101 -9.59 -1.10 8.40
CA LEU A 101 -9.47 0.04 7.47
C LEU A 101 -10.01 -0.25 6.05
N GLY A 102 -10.78 -1.34 5.85
CA GLY A 102 -11.55 -1.55 4.62
C GLY A 102 -10.91 -2.48 3.59
N ILE A 103 -10.10 -3.45 4.00
CA ILE A 103 -9.75 -4.58 3.15
C ILE A 103 -10.58 -5.79 3.63
N PRO A 104 -11.76 -6.07 3.03
CA PRO A 104 -12.48 -7.30 3.37
C PRO A 104 -11.63 -8.48 2.92
N GLY A 105 -10.93 -9.08 3.88
CA GLY A 105 -10.50 -10.45 3.77
C GLY A 105 -11.77 -11.28 3.69
N LYS A 106 -12.04 -11.89 2.53
CA LYS A 106 -12.94 -13.04 2.53
C LYS A 106 -12.24 -14.14 3.32
N SER A 107 -12.43 -14.10 4.65
CA SER A 107 -12.39 -15.30 5.47
C SER A 107 -13.39 -16.26 4.88
N GLY A 108 -12.91 -17.45 4.53
CA GLY A 108 -13.71 -18.47 3.89
C GLY A 108 -14.94 -18.83 4.72
N ASN A 109 -16.00 -19.24 4.03
CA ASN A 109 -16.88 -20.23 4.61
C ASN A 109 -17.40 -21.16 3.51
N SER A 110 -17.15 -22.46 3.75
CA SER A 110 -17.72 -23.67 3.13
C SER A 110 -17.35 -23.97 1.68
#